data_AF-A0A9P5P6S6-F1
#
_entry.id   AF-A0A9P5P6S6-F1
#
_cell.length_a   1.000
_cell.length_b   1.000
_cell.length_c   1.000
_cell.angle_alpha   90.00
_cell.angle_beta   90.00
_cell.angle_gamma   90.00
#
_symmetry.space_group_name_H-M   'P 1'
#
loop_
_entity.id
_entity.type
_entity.pdbx_description
1 polymer ?
#
loop_
_entity_poly.entity_id
_entity_poly.type
_entity_poly.pdbx_seq_one_letter_code
_entity_poly.pdbx_strand_id
1 'polypeptide(L)'
;MTVAATSDFDPDHFPETSQSHRGRIRECKQKSKILSDLQTADSSRQFWKGVRDLSDAKVRPPSVTADQLSNVFVKRLNLLPQMPTHFDAGIWKHNSHLSSLIPPNTSTKGLKTNRKVASSRRKLQLLT
;
A
#
# COMPACT_ATOMS: atom_id res chain seq x y z
N MET A 1 -18.99 -43.37 -33.57
CA MET A 1 -19.15 -42.60 -32.32
C MET A 1 -17.77 -42.10 -31.93
N THR A 2 -17.47 -40.84 -32.21
CA THR A 2 -16.18 -40.20 -31.91
C THR A 2 -16.46 -38.95 -31.09
N VAL A 3 -16.09 -39.02 -29.80
CA VAL A 3 -16.10 -37.91 -28.86
C VAL A 3 -14.66 -37.55 -28.54
N ALA A 4 -14.31 -36.27 -28.69
CA ALA A 4 -13.53 -35.46 -27.75
C ALA A 4 -12.98 -34.24 -28.50
N ALA A 5 -13.66 -33.10 -28.36
CA ALA A 5 -13.03 -31.80 -28.56
C ALA A 5 -12.42 -31.41 -27.20
N THR A 6 -11.10 -31.53 -27.08
CA THR A 6 -10.32 -30.95 -25.98
C THR A 6 -10.27 -29.45 -26.21
N SER A 7 -11.02 -28.68 -25.41
CA SER A 7 -10.96 -27.22 -25.43
C SER A 7 -9.59 -26.77 -24.92
N ASP A 8 -8.91 -25.97 -25.74
CA ASP A 8 -7.69 -25.24 -25.41
C ASP A 8 -7.90 -24.40 -24.15
N PHE A 9 -7.44 -24.93 -23.01
CA PHE A 9 -7.25 -24.15 -21.80
C PHE A 9 -5.88 -23.49 -21.91
N ASP A 10 -5.86 -22.25 -22.38
CA ASP A 10 -4.65 -21.44 -22.48
C ASP A 10 -4.37 -20.79 -21.10
N PRO A 11 -3.39 -21.30 -20.31
CA PRO A 11 -3.18 -20.85 -18.93
C PRO A 11 -2.70 -19.40 -18.82
N ASP A 12 -2.34 -18.77 -19.93
CA ASP A 12 -1.81 -17.40 -19.98
C ASP A 12 -2.84 -16.33 -20.39
N HIS A 13 -4.05 -16.72 -20.80
CA HIS A 13 -5.11 -15.77 -21.12
C HIS A 13 -5.86 -15.28 -19.86
N PHE A 14 -5.17 -14.50 -19.02
CA PHE A 14 -5.82 -13.75 -17.94
C PHE A 14 -6.42 -12.45 -18.50
N PRO A 15 -7.76 -12.29 -18.55
CA PRO A 15 -8.36 -11.05 -19.03
C PRO A 15 -7.90 -9.87 -18.18
N GLU A 16 -7.67 -8.71 -18.81
CA GLU A 16 -7.31 -7.48 -18.14
C GLU A 16 -8.35 -7.12 -17.08
N THR A 17 -8.02 -7.46 -15.83
CA THR A 17 -8.92 -7.24 -14.72
C THR A 17 -8.77 -5.80 -14.22
N SER A 18 -9.91 -5.10 -14.18
CA SER A 18 -10.04 -3.79 -13.57
C SER A 18 -9.34 -3.78 -12.20
N GLN A 19 -8.69 -2.67 -11.83
CA GLN A 19 -7.82 -2.57 -10.65
C GLN A 19 -8.47 -3.07 -9.34
N SER A 20 -9.80 -3.10 -9.27
CA SER A 20 -10.61 -3.64 -8.18
C SER A 20 -10.33 -5.12 -7.84
N HIS A 21 -9.94 -5.95 -8.82
CA HIS A 21 -9.76 -7.39 -8.63
C HIS A 21 -8.33 -7.83 -8.32
N ARG A 22 -7.35 -6.91 -8.37
CA ARG A 22 -5.93 -7.27 -8.20
C ARG A 22 -5.63 -7.89 -6.83
N GLY A 23 -6.31 -7.44 -5.76
CA GLY A 23 -6.17 -8.01 -4.43
C GLY A 23 -6.65 -9.46 -4.37
N ARG A 24 -7.87 -9.71 -4.86
CA ARG A 24 -8.49 -11.05 -4.85
C ARG A 24 -7.72 -12.06 -5.70
N ILE A 25 -7.18 -11.63 -6.86
CA ILE A 25 -6.36 -12.50 -7.70
C ILE A 25 -5.06 -12.89 -6.99
N ARG A 26 -4.41 -11.94 -6.30
CA ARG A 26 -3.19 -12.23 -5.51
C ARG A 26 -3.47 -13.21 -4.38
N GLU A 27 -4.57 -13.03 -3.67
CA GLU A 27 -5.01 -13.96 -2.61
C GLU A 27 -5.29 -15.35 -3.17
N CYS A 28 -5.99 -15.46 -4.30
CA CYS A 28 -6.24 -16.75 -4.95
C CYS A 28 -4.93 -17.45 -5.36
N LYS A 29 -4.00 -16.71 -5.99
CA LYS A 29 -2.68 -17.25 -6.38
C LYS A 29 -1.84 -17.69 -5.17
N GLN A 30 -1.91 -16.95 -4.07
CA GLN A 30 -1.22 -17.32 -2.84
C GLN A 30 -1.81 -18.60 -2.23
N LYS A 31 -3.14 -18.70 -2.16
CA LYS A 31 -3.82 -19.90 -1.66
C LYS A 31 -3.54 -21.13 -2.52
N SER A 32 -3.59 -21.00 -3.85
CA SER A 32 -3.30 -22.12 -4.75
C SER A 32 -1.86 -22.62 -4.59
N LYS A 33 -0.90 -21.71 -4.39
CA LYS A 33 0.48 -22.07 -4.09
C LYS A 33 0.60 -22.84 -2.76
N ILE A 34 -0.01 -22.35 -1.68
CA ILE A 34 0.03 -23.02 -0.37
C ILE A 34 -0.59 -24.43 -0.47
N LEU A 35 -1.70 -24.58 -1.20
CA LEU A 35 -2.33 -25.88 -1.42
C LEU A 35 -1.42 -26.84 -2.20
N SER A 36 -0.73 -26.37 -3.23
CA SER A 36 0.27 -27.18 -3.94
C SER A 36 1.42 -27.59 -3.01
N ASP A 37 1.93 -26.67 -2.20
CA ASP A 37 3.03 -26.94 -1.26
C ASP A 37 2.61 -27.94 -0.17
N LEU A 38 1.32 -27.97 0.20
CA LEU A 38 0.77 -28.94 1.15
C LEU A 38 0.67 -30.36 0.57
N GLN A 39 0.38 -30.49 -0.73
CA GLN A 39 0.31 -31.78 -1.40
C GLN A 39 1.68 -32.45 -1.54
N THR A 40 2.74 -31.65 -1.65
CA THR A 40 4.13 -32.10 -1.81
C THR A 40 4.94 -32.04 -0.50
N ALA A 41 4.28 -31.88 0.64
CA ALA A 41 4.97 -31.72 1.92
C ALA A 41 5.57 -33.06 2.41
N ASP A 42 6.90 -33.15 2.42
CA ASP A 42 7.64 -34.34 2.84
C ASP A 42 7.78 -34.48 4.37
N SER A 43 7.41 -33.43 5.13
CA SER A 43 7.55 -33.40 6.58
C SER A 43 6.27 -32.89 7.25
N SER A 44 5.90 -33.51 8.37
CA SER A 44 4.80 -33.03 9.22
C SER A 44 4.97 -31.56 9.62
N ARG A 45 6.21 -31.09 9.80
CA ARG A 45 6.49 -29.68 10.10
C ARG A 45 6.09 -28.75 8.95
N GLN A 46 6.38 -29.14 7.71
CA GLN A 46 6.03 -28.36 6.52
C GLN A 46 4.50 -28.37 6.31
N PHE A 47 3.86 -29.52 6.50
CA PHE A 47 2.41 -29.66 6.44
C PHE A 47 1.71 -28.71 7.43
N TRP A 48 2.06 -28.77 8.71
CA TRP A 48 1.44 -27.90 9.72
C TRP A 48 1.75 -26.41 9.52
N LYS A 49 2.91 -26.09 8.94
CA LYS A 49 3.23 -24.72 8.53
C LYS A 49 2.26 -24.24 7.43
N GLY A 50 2.06 -25.03 6.37
CA GLY A 50 1.12 -24.67 5.31
C GLY A 50 -0.33 -24.55 5.78
N VAL A 51 -0.79 -25.44 6.69
CA VAL A 51 -2.13 -25.35 7.31
C VAL A 51 -2.28 -24.07 8.13
N ARG A 52 -1.24 -23.66 8.85
CA ARG A 52 -1.22 -22.40 9.58
C ARG A 52 -1.27 -21.19 8.64
N ASP A 53 -0.47 -21.23 7.58
CA ASP A 53 -0.42 -20.16 6.57
C ASP A 53 -1.74 -20.03 5.79
N LEU A 54 -2.51 -21.12 5.64
CA LEU A 54 -3.85 -21.13 5.04
C LEU A 54 -4.94 -20.58 5.97
N SER A 55 -4.81 -20.84 7.28
CA SER A 55 -5.80 -20.46 8.29
C SER A 55 -5.58 -19.05 8.86
N ASP A 56 -4.38 -18.47 8.71
CA ASP A 56 -4.10 -17.09 9.08
C ASP A 56 -4.86 -16.14 8.13
N ALA A 57 -5.88 -15.47 8.66
CA ALA A 57 -6.77 -14.59 7.88
C ALA A 57 -6.07 -13.33 7.34
N LYS A 58 -4.84 -13.05 7.79
CA LYS A 58 -4.10 -11.85 7.41
C LYS A 58 -2.74 -12.22 6.85
N VAL A 59 -2.46 -11.72 5.65
CA VAL A 59 -1.11 -11.76 5.07
C VAL A 59 -0.18 -11.01 6.03
N ARG A 60 0.78 -11.73 6.62
CA ARG A 60 1.80 -11.10 7.45
C ARG A 60 2.64 -10.18 6.57
N PRO A 61 2.95 -8.95 7.04
CA PRO A 61 3.84 -8.09 6.31
C PRO A 61 5.19 -8.81 6.11
N PRO A 62 5.86 -8.62 4.96
CA PRO A 62 7.17 -9.21 4.74
C PRO A 62 8.13 -8.74 5.85
N SER A 63 8.96 -9.66 6.34
CA SER A 63 10.01 -9.30 7.29
C SER A 63 10.98 -8.33 6.61
N VAL A 64 11.11 -7.14 7.19
CA VAL A 64 12.06 -6.11 6.74
C VAL A 64 13.27 -6.11 7.66
N THR A 65 14.47 -6.04 7.09
CA THR A 65 15.70 -5.92 7.88
C THR A 65 15.87 -4.49 8.39
N ALA A 66 16.69 -4.33 9.45
CA ALA A 66 17.02 -3.00 9.97
C ALA A 66 17.62 -2.09 8.89
N ASP A 67 18.45 -2.65 8.00
CA ASP A 67 19.06 -1.91 6.89
C ASP A 67 18.03 -1.42 5.87
N GLN A 68 17.03 -2.25 5.55
CA GLN A 68 15.94 -1.85 4.65
C GLN A 68 15.11 -0.72 5.24
N LEU A 69 14.82 -0.79 6.55
CA LEU A 69 14.14 0.29 7.25
C LEU A 69 14.99 1.56 7.25
N SER A 70 16.26 1.45 7.62
CA SER A 70 17.22 2.57 7.60
C SER A 70 17.23 3.28 6.25
N ASN A 71 17.32 2.53 5.14
CA ASN A 71 17.30 3.08 3.79
C ASN A 71 16.01 3.83 3.45
N VAL A 72 14.86 3.33 3.89
CA VAL A 72 13.57 4.01 3.69
C VAL A 72 13.50 5.28 4.54
N PHE A 73 13.95 5.22 5.79
CA PHE A 73 13.95 6.36 6.69
C PHE A 73 14.93 7.43 6.25
N VAL A 74 16.16 7.12 5.87
CA VAL A 74 17.12 8.11 5.36
C VAL A 74 16.58 8.85 4.13
N LYS A 75 15.88 8.15 3.23
CA LYS A 75 15.27 8.76 2.05
C LYS A 75 14.04 9.63 2.35
N ARG A 76 13.36 9.38 3.47
CA ARG A 76 12.09 10.05 3.82
C ARG A 76 12.21 11.03 4.97
N LEU A 77 13.25 10.91 5.78
CA LEU A 77 13.61 11.92 6.75
C LEU A 77 14.02 13.14 5.93
N ASN A 78 13.17 14.16 5.97
CA ASN A 78 13.58 15.50 5.61
C ASN A 78 14.74 15.84 6.55
N LEU A 79 15.98 15.64 6.08
CA LEU A 79 17.16 16.02 6.82
C LEU A 79 16.93 17.47 7.22
N LEU A 80 17.00 17.74 8.52
CA LEU A 80 16.91 19.11 9.00
C LEU A 80 17.98 19.90 8.25
N PRO A 81 17.67 21.09 7.72
CA PRO A 81 18.67 21.92 7.08
C PRO A 81 19.85 22.09 8.04
N GLN A 82 21.07 22.08 7.50
CA GLN A 82 22.28 22.26 8.31
C GLN A 82 22.09 23.46 9.23
N MET A 83 22.40 23.26 10.52
CA MET A 83 22.30 24.32 11.50
C MET A 83 23.19 25.48 11.04
N PRO A 84 22.68 26.72 10.99
CA PRO A 84 23.50 27.85 10.56
C PRO A 84 24.72 27.99 11.48
N THR A 85 25.89 28.28 10.89
CA THR A 85 27.16 28.42 11.62
C THR A 85 27.17 29.61 12.57
N HIS A 86 26.31 30.59 12.33
CA HIS A 86 26.20 31.80 13.13
C HIS A 86 24.76 32.02 13.57
N PHE A 87 24.62 32.47 14.81
CA PHE A 87 23.36 32.90 15.37
C PHE A 87 23.09 34.34 14.95
N ASP A 88 22.01 34.55 14.20
CA ASP A 88 21.53 35.89 13.87
C ASP A 88 20.51 36.35 14.92
N ALA A 89 20.95 37.25 15.81
CA ALA A 89 20.11 37.81 16.86
C ALA A 89 18.93 38.63 16.32
N GLY A 90 19.07 39.23 15.13
CA GLY A 90 18.02 39.99 14.47
C GLY A 90 16.89 39.08 13.99
N ILE A 91 17.24 38.00 13.29
CA ILE A 91 16.28 36.98 12.86
C ILE A 91 15.60 36.32 14.06
N TRP A 92 16.35 36.00 15.12
CA TRP A 92 15.76 35.44 16.33
C TRP A 92 14.76 36.38 16.98
N LYS A 93 15.11 37.67 17.14
CA LYS A 93 14.21 38.68 17.73
C LYS A 93 12.95 38.87 16.88
N HIS A 94 13.10 38.88 15.55
CA HIS A 94 11.97 38.95 14.62
C HIS A 94 11.04 37.73 14.75
N ASN A 95 11.60 36.51 14.75
CA ASN A 95 10.84 35.28 14.90
C ASN A 95 10.16 35.17 16.26
N SER A 96 10.82 35.61 17.34
CA SER A 96 10.24 35.66 18.68
C SER A 96 9.09 36.67 18.76
N HIS A 97 9.17 37.77 18.03
CA HIS A 97 8.06 38.71 17.94
C HIS A 97 6.89 38.08 17.18
N LEU A 98 7.13 37.46 16.03
CA LEU A 98 6.08 36.78 15.25
C LEU A 98 5.41 35.66 16.04
N SER A 99 6.16 34.85 16.79
CA SER A 99 5.59 33.77 17.60
C SER A 99 4.68 34.28 18.71
N SER A 100 5.01 35.44 19.30
CA SER A 100 4.15 36.08 20.30
C SER A 100 2.80 36.55 19.76
N LEU A 101 2.70 36.77 18.44
CA LEU A 101 1.45 37.13 17.76
C LEU A 101 0.57 35.91 17.46
N ILE A 102 1.11 34.70 17.56
CA ILE A 102 0.33 33.47 17.34
C ILE A 102 -0.47 33.19 18.61
N PRO A 103 -1.81 33.14 18.54
CA PRO A 103 -2.62 32.85 19.71
C PRO A 103 -2.33 31.43 20.23
N PRO A 104 -2.29 31.21 21.56
CA PRO A 104 -1.92 29.93 22.16
C PRO A 104 -2.86 28.78 21.78
N ASN A 105 -4.10 29.11 21.41
CA ASN A 105 -5.10 28.14 20.97
C ASN A 105 -5.52 28.46 19.54
N THR A 106 -5.14 27.60 18.59
CA THR A 106 -5.76 27.58 17.27
C THR A 106 -7.13 26.92 17.40
N SER A 107 -8.19 27.72 17.54
CA SER A 107 -9.57 27.20 17.53
C SER A 107 -9.81 26.50 16.18
N THR A 108 -9.92 25.16 16.20
CA THR A 108 -10.16 24.33 15.02
C THR A 108 -11.57 24.50 14.42
N LYS A 109 -12.41 25.36 15.00
CA LYS A 109 -13.83 25.55 14.63
C LYS A 109 -14.04 26.17 13.24
N GLY A 110 -13.00 26.48 12.47
CA GLY A 110 -13.08 27.18 11.18
C GLY A 110 -12.71 26.39 9.92
N LEU A 111 -12.04 25.24 10.02
CA LEU A 111 -11.64 24.47 8.82
C LEU A 111 -12.79 23.58 8.34
N LYS A 112 -13.83 24.19 7.78
CA LYS A 112 -14.78 23.46 6.93
C LYS A 112 -14.03 23.04 5.67
N THR A 113 -13.56 21.79 5.63
CA THR A 113 -12.99 21.20 4.43
C THR A 113 -14.06 21.13 3.34
N ASN A 114 -14.03 22.06 2.38
CA ASN A 114 -14.80 21.99 1.14
C ASN A 114 -14.22 20.87 0.26
N ARG A 115 -14.46 19.61 0.64
CA ARG A 115 -14.14 18.46 -0.20
C ARG A 115 -15.33 18.21 -1.14
N LYS A 116 -15.53 19.10 -2.11
CA LYS A 116 -16.42 18.80 -3.25
C LYS A 116 -15.69 17.79 -4.14
N VAL A 117 -16.04 16.52 -3.98
CA VAL A 117 -15.68 15.44 -4.90
C VAL A 117 -16.42 15.71 -6.21
N ALA A 118 -15.73 16.26 -7.21
CA ALA A 118 -16.24 16.35 -8.57
C ALA A 118 -16.20 14.96 -9.21
N SER A 119 -17.23 14.15 -8.96
CA SER A 119 -17.53 12.95 -9.73
C SER A 119 -18.10 13.38 -11.09
N SER A 120 -17.24 13.84 -12.00
CA SER A 120 -17.64 14.12 -13.38
C SER A 120 -17.61 12.83 -14.19
N ARG A 121 -18.75 12.12 -14.19
CA ARG A 121 -19.08 11.05 -15.13
C ARG A 121 -19.09 11.63 -16.54
N ARG A 122 -18.07 11.35 -17.36
CA ARG A 122 -18.23 11.44 -18.82
C ARG A 122 -18.97 10.19 -19.31
N LYS A 123 -20.29 10.33 -19.47
CA LYS A 123 -21.05 9.57 -20.47
C LYS A 123 -20.80 10.23 -21.82
N LEU A 124 -20.09 9.55 -22.71
CA LEU A 124 -20.27 9.66 -24.16
C LEU A 124 -20.58 8.22 -24.58
N GLN A 125 -21.85 7.82 -24.56
CA GLN A 125 -22.72 7.82 -25.73
C GLN A 125 -22.00 7.29 -26.97
N LEU A 126 -22.07 5.95 -27.10
CA LEU A 126 -22.40 5.27 -28.35
C LEU A 126 -23.50 6.06 -29.08
N LEU A 127 -23.24 6.44 -30.32
CA LEU A 127 -24.23 6.53 -31.40
C LEU A 127 -23.49 6.71 -32.74
N THR A 128 -23.82 5.78 -33.64
CA THR A 128 -23.59 5.74 -35.10
C THR A 128 -22.16 5.63 -35.61
#